data_AF-A0A1A0KED4-F1
#
_entry.id   AF-A0A1A0KED4-F1
#
_cell.length_a   1.000
_cell.length_b   1.000
_cell.length_c   1.000
_cell.angle_alpha   90.00
_cell.angle_beta   90.00
_cell.angle_gamma   90.00
#
_symmetry.space_group_name_H-M   'P 1'
#
loop_
_entity.id
_entity.type
_entity.pdbx_description
1 polymer ?
#
loop_
_entity_poly.entity_id
_entity_poly.type
_entity_poly.pdbx_seq_one_letter_code
_entity_poly.pdbx_strand_id
1 'polypeptide(L)' 'MTVTAAEDLIARAWDVAEVHRLTGDHLLVRAIWALEDAIDHNTTDVGHAAARVETLIGELP' A
#
# COMPACT_ATOMS: atom_id res chain seq x y z
N MET A 1 2.68 13.63 2.03
CA MET A 1 2.77 12.78 0.83
C MET A 1 1.92 13.41 -0.27
N THR A 2 2.32 13.32 -1.53
CA THR A 2 1.48 13.72 -2.68
C THR A 2 0.71 12.51 -3.21
N VAL A 3 -0.39 12.73 -3.93
CA VAL A 3 -1.15 11.64 -4.59
C VAL A 3 -0.23 10.81 -5.49
N THR A 4 0.59 11.46 -6.31
CA THR A 4 1.56 10.78 -7.19
C THR A 4 2.55 9.90 -6.41
N ALA A 5 3.07 10.36 -5.27
CA ALA A 5 3.97 9.55 -4.46
C ALA A 5 3.26 8.34 -3.83
N ALA A 6 1.96 8.46 -3.56
CA ALA A 6 1.13 7.38 -3.05
C ALA A 6 0.85 6.33 -4.14
N GLU A 7 0.53 6.76 -5.35
CA GLU A 7 0.36 5.91 -6.53
C GLU A 7 1.64 5.13 -6.87
N ASP A 8 2.80 5.81 -6.83
CA ASP A 8 4.13 5.17 -7.00
C ASP A 8 4.44 4.14 -5.90
N LEU A 9 3.95 4.36 -4.67
CA LEU A 9 4.06 3.39 -3.59
C LEU A 9 3.17 2.18 -3.81
N ILE A 10 1.91 2.39 -4.23
CA ILE A 10 0.96 1.31 -4.56
C ILE A 10 1.53 0.39 -5.64
N ALA A 11 2.05 0.96 -6.73
CA ALA A 11 2.63 0.19 -7.83
C ALA A 11 3.77 -0.72 -7.34
N ARG A 12 4.74 -0.15 -6.60
CA ARG A 12 5.85 -0.92 -6.02
C ARG A 12 5.38 -1.98 -5.02
N ALA A 13 4.36 -1.67 -4.23
CA ALA A 13 3.81 -2.61 -3.25
C ALA A 13 3.13 -3.81 -3.92
N TRP A 14 2.45 -3.60 -5.05
CA TRP A 14 1.90 -4.67 -5.87
C TRP A 14 2.99 -5.55 -6.50
N ASP A 15 4.08 -4.97 -7.00
CA ASP A 15 5.23 -5.73 -7.49
C ASP A 15 5.79 -6.67 -6.40
N VAL A 16 5.95 -6.16 -5.18
CA VAL A 16 6.39 -6.95 -4.03
C VAL A 16 5.37 -8.05 -3.69
N ALA A 17 4.08 -7.71 -3.66
CA ALA A 17 3.03 -8.69 -3.40
C ALA A 17 3.01 -9.82 -4.45
N GLU A 18 3.25 -9.50 -5.72
CA GLU A 18 3.33 -10.49 -6.79
C GLU A 18 4.55 -11.41 -6.62
N VAL A 19 5.73 -10.84 -6.36
CA VAL A 19 6.98 -11.60 -6.11
C VAL A 19 6.79 -12.60 -4.97
N HIS A 20 6.12 -12.18 -3.90
CA HIS A 20 5.83 -13.03 -2.73
C HIS A 20 4.56 -13.87 -2.87
N ARG A 21 3.86 -13.83 -4.00
CA ARG A 21 2.59 -14.53 -4.27
C ARG A 21 1.52 -14.28 -3.19
N LEU A 22 1.47 -13.05 -2.67
CA LEU A 22 0.53 -12.65 -1.63
C LEU A 22 -0.86 -12.49 -2.22
N THR A 23 -1.87 -12.91 -1.46
CA THR A 23 -3.26 -12.89 -1.92
C THR A 23 -4.17 -12.27 -0.86
N GLY A 24 -5.25 -11.60 -1.31
CA GLY A 24 -6.48 -11.21 -0.59
C GLY A 24 -6.38 -10.86 0.90
N ASP A 25 -6.16 -11.86 1.75
CA ASP A 25 -6.13 -11.71 3.20
C ASP A 25 -4.78 -11.29 3.79
N HIS A 26 -3.71 -11.27 2.98
CA HIS A 26 -2.40 -10.85 3.46
C HIS A 26 -2.43 -9.37 3.90
N LEU A 27 -1.74 -9.07 5.01
CA LEU A 27 -1.74 -7.73 5.60
C LEU A 27 -1.26 -6.65 4.63
N LEU A 28 -0.22 -6.94 3.84
CA LEU A 28 0.27 -6.03 2.79
C LEU A 28 -0.82 -5.74 1.74
N VAL A 29 -1.50 -6.77 1.23
CA VAL A 29 -2.55 -6.61 0.21
C VAL A 29 -3.70 -5.73 0.73
N ARG A 30 -4.14 -5.97 1.97
CA ARG A 30 -5.16 -5.14 2.62
C ARG A 30 -4.70 -3.69 2.84
N ALA A 31 -3.43 -3.48 3.17
CA ALA A 31 -2.88 -2.13 3.34
C ALA A 31 -2.79 -1.38 2.00
N ILE A 32 -2.47 -2.06 0.90
CA ILE A 32 -2.47 -1.46 -0.44
C ILE A 32 -3.88 -0.99 -0.81
N TRP A 33 -4.90 -1.83 -0.64
CA TRP A 33 -6.30 -1.43 -0.88
C TRP A 33 -6.75 -0.28 0.01
N ALA A 34 -6.34 -0.25 1.28
CA ALA A 34 -6.67 0.88 2.16
C ALA A 34 -6.02 2.19 1.71
N LEU A 35 -4.82 2.11 1.10
CA LEU A 35 -4.15 3.28 0.53
C LEU A 35 -4.82 3.74 -0.77
N GLU A 36 -5.19 2.82 -1.66
CA GLU A 36 -5.98 3.12 -2.87
C GLU A 36 -7.30 3.80 -2.49
N ASP A 37 -8.03 3.23 -1.52
CA ASP A 37 -9.28 3.79 -1.01
C ASP A 37 -9.11 5.20 -0.43
N ALA A 38 -8.02 5.44 0.29
CA ALA A 38 -7.73 6.76 0.87
C ALA A 38 -7.45 7.82 -0.22
N ILE A 39 -6.77 7.44 -1.31
CA ILE A 39 -6.53 8.32 -2.46
C ILE A 39 -7.83 8.61 -3.19
N ASP A 40 -8.57 7.56 -3.57
CA ASP A 40 -9.76 7.66 -4.41
C ASP A 40 -10.88 8.47 -3.73
N HIS A 41 -11.04 8.30 -2.41
CA HIS A 41 -12.03 9.02 -1.63
C HIS A 41 -11.50 10.32 -1.02
N ASN A 42 -10.25 10.71 -1.34
CA ASN A 42 -9.56 11.89 -0.82
C ASN A 42 -9.71 12.03 0.71
N THR A 43 -9.52 10.92 1.41
CA THR A 43 -9.64 10.89 2.87
C THR A 43 -8.38 11.47 3.50
N THR A 44 -8.51 12.03 4.70
CA THR A 44 -7.41 12.74 5.39
C THR A 44 -6.22 11.84 5.77
N ASP A 45 -6.30 10.52 5.61
CA ASP A 45 -5.35 9.58 6.22
C ASP A 45 -4.42 8.84 5.23
N VAL A 46 -4.26 9.39 4.02
CA VAL A 46 -3.34 8.88 2.99
C VAL A 46 -1.91 8.68 3.52
N GLY A 47 -1.43 9.58 4.38
CA GLY A 47 -0.09 9.50 4.98
C GLY A 47 0.09 8.30 5.91
N HIS A 48 -0.91 7.97 6.74
CA HIS A 48 -0.84 6.80 7.62
C HIS A 48 -0.95 5.51 6.81
N ALA A 49 -1.87 5.46 5.84
CA ALA A 49 -2.04 4.31 4.97
C ALA A 49 -0.73 3.98 4.22
N ALA A 50 -0.02 4.99 3.73
CA ALA A 50 1.29 4.80 3.12
C ALA A 50 2.35 4.28 4.08
N ALA A 51 2.47 4.87 5.28
CA ALA A 51 3.42 4.39 6.27
C ALA A 51 3.17 2.92 6.64
N ARG A 52 1.89 2.50 6.68
CA ARG A 52 1.50 1.11 6.90
C ARG A 52 2.02 0.19 5.78
N VAL A 53 1.85 0.58 4.51
CA VAL A 53 2.36 -0.17 3.35
C VAL A 53 3.88 -0.28 3.39
N GLU A 54 4.59 0.83 3.60
CA GLU A 54 6.06 0.85 3.67
C GLU A 54 6.61 -0.07 4.78
N THR A 55 5.97 -0.05 5.95
CA THR A 55 6.33 -0.92 7.07
C THR A 55 6.18 -2.39 6.69
N LEU A 56 5.03 -2.76 6.11
CA LEU A 56 4.74 -4.15 5.75
C LEU A 56 5.64 -4.67 4.62
N ILE A 57 6.06 -3.81 3.69
CA ILE A 57 7.08 -4.16 2.69
C ILE A 57 8.41 -4.49 3.38
N GLY A 58 8.85 -3.68 4.35
CA GLY A 58 10.10 -3.89 5.08
C GLY A 58 10.11 -5.11 6.01
N GLU A 59 8.94 -5.65 6.35
CA GLU A 59 8.78 -6.86 7.18
C GLU A 59 8.79 -8.16 6.36
N LEU A 60 8.75 -8.09 5.02
CA LEU A 60 8.79 -9.28 4.17
C LEU A 60 10.22 -9.86 4.09
N PRO A 61 10.36 -11.20 4.13
CA PRO A 61 11.65 -11.89 4.20
C PRO A 61 12.45 -11.90 2.90
#